data_AF-A6FXL1-F1
#
_entry.id   AF-A6FXL1-F1
#
_cell.length_a   1.000
_cell.length_b   1.000
_cell.length_c   1.000
_cell.angle_alpha   90.00
_cell.angle_beta   90.00
_cell.angle_gamma   90.00
#
_symmetry.space_group_name_H-M   'P 1'
#
loop_
_entity.id
_entity.type
_entity.pdbx_description
1 polymer ?
#
loop_
_entity_poly.entity_id
_entity_poly.type
_entity_poly.pdbx_seq_one_letter_code
_entity_poly.pdbx_strand_id
1 'polypeptide(L)'
;MDESGKWIGGSLVIVQTGDQLDRGDGEQAILELLARLQHEAKAAGGAIHILNGNHEFMNAMGDLRYVTPGGLVDFADAPGVDVADRALDPLRGKVPKGAMSRVAAFLPGRPWAKELGKRNTVVVVGDTAFVHGGVLPAYAGDITTLNREARAFLNGERSEPPKAIVDPDGPVWSRHYSDEPDASDCALLDQALAKLEVKRMVVGHTVHTEGIQSACDEKVWMVDVGMAAHYGGPTQVLVIAGAEVSVLAG
;
A
#
# COMPACT_ATOMS: atom_id res chain seq x y z
N MET A 1 -9.78 -3.55 -17.30
CA MET A 1 -9.77 -2.37 -18.19
C MET A 1 -10.15 -2.84 -19.59
N ASP A 2 -10.64 -1.97 -20.47
CA ASP A 2 -10.72 -2.28 -21.90
C ASP A 2 -9.32 -2.22 -22.56
N GLU A 3 -9.26 -2.50 -23.86
CA GLU A 3 -8.02 -2.44 -24.67
C GLU A 3 -7.39 -1.04 -24.73
N SER A 4 -8.17 0.01 -24.44
CA SER A 4 -7.69 1.40 -24.36
C SER A 4 -7.25 1.81 -22.95
N GLY A 5 -7.29 0.89 -21.98
CA GLY A 5 -6.91 1.12 -20.59
C GLY A 5 -7.99 1.80 -19.74
N LYS A 6 -9.23 1.90 -20.22
CA LYS A 6 -10.32 2.54 -19.47
C LYS A 6 -10.99 1.59 -18.47
N TRP A 7 -11.54 2.15 -17.41
CA TRP A 7 -12.36 1.43 -16.45
C TRP A 7 -13.61 0.83 -17.12
N ILE A 8 -13.79 -0.47 -16.91
CA ILE A 8 -14.98 -1.23 -17.33
C ILE A 8 -15.61 -2.02 -16.18
N GLY A 9 -15.14 -1.80 -14.95
CA GLY A 9 -15.61 -2.56 -13.78
C GLY A 9 -16.96 -2.10 -13.25
N GLY A 10 -17.64 -1.12 -13.88
CA GLY A 10 -18.95 -0.63 -13.44
C GLY A 10 -18.93 -0.22 -11.97
N SER A 11 -19.80 -0.84 -11.17
CA SER A 11 -19.96 -0.61 -9.73
C SER A 11 -19.02 -1.43 -8.84
N LEU A 12 -18.00 -2.11 -9.39
CA LEU A 12 -17.06 -2.89 -8.60
C LEU A 12 -16.27 -1.99 -7.62
N VAL A 13 -15.99 -2.56 -6.45
CA VAL A 13 -15.04 -2.00 -5.48
C VAL A 13 -13.77 -2.81 -5.54
N ILE A 14 -12.64 -2.16 -5.82
CA ILE A 14 -11.30 -2.76 -5.80
C ILE A 14 -10.52 -2.21 -4.61
N VAL A 15 -9.76 -3.08 -3.95
CA VAL A 15 -8.77 -2.66 -2.94
C VAL A 15 -7.38 -3.12 -3.38
N GLN A 16 -6.46 -2.17 -3.53
CA GLN A 16 -5.04 -2.40 -3.78
C GLN A 16 -4.30 -2.19 -2.45
N THR A 17 -3.57 -3.19 -1.97
CA THR A 17 -3.07 -3.29 -0.59
C THR A 17 -1.69 -2.67 -0.35
N GLY A 18 -1.22 -1.72 -1.16
CA GLY A 18 0.09 -1.08 -0.98
C GLY A 18 1.22 -1.70 -1.81
N ASP A 19 2.44 -1.18 -1.66
CA ASP A 19 3.65 -1.59 -2.40
C ASP A 19 3.51 -1.43 -3.91
N GLN A 20 3.17 -0.21 -4.32
CA GLN A 20 3.19 0.19 -5.73
C GLN A 20 4.56 0.70 -6.16
N LEU A 21 5.37 1.11 -5.17
CA LEU A 21 6.73 1.60 -5.35
C LEU A 21 7.78 0.49 -5.15
N ASP A 22 8.96 0.77 -5.67
CA ASP A 22 10.21 0.02 -5.64
C ASP A 22 10.20 -1.28 -6.48
N ARG A 23 11.40 -1.84 -6.67
CA ARG A 23 11.66 -3.09 -7.44
C ARG A 23 11.22 -3.08 -8.92
N GLY A 24 10.77 -1.95 -9.45
CA GLY A 24 10.45 -1.72 -10.86
C GLY A 24 10.82 -0.30 -11.31
N ASP A 25 10.80 -0.06 -12.63
CA ASP A 25 11.23 1.22 -13.23
C ASP A 25 10.08 2.03 -13.86
N GLY A 26 8.82 1.62 -13.64
CA GLY A 26 7.62 2.25 -14.23
C GLY A 26 6.62 2.72 -13.18
N GLU A 27 7.12 3.15 -12.04
CA GLU A 27 6.37 3.43 -10.82
C GLU A 27 5.49 4.67 -10.98
N GLN A 28 5.99 5.74 -11.61
CA GLN A 28 5.20 6.93 -11.91
C GLN A 28 3.96 6.57 -12.75
N ALA A 29 4.16 5.80 -13.83
CA ALA A 29 3.07 5.39 -14.71
C ALA A 29 2.03 4.52 -13.98
N ILE A 30 2.46 3.65 -13.06
CA ILE A 30 1.57 2.84 -12.21
C ILE A 30 0.72 3.75 -11.31
N LEU A 31 1.34 4.71 -10.62
CA LEU A 31 0.62 5.61 -9.72
C LEU A 31 -0.38 6.50 -10.48
N GLU A 32 0.00 7.01 -11.66
CA GLU A 32 -0.89 7.80 -12.52
C GLU A 32 -2.07 6.97 -13.05
N LEU A 33 -1.81 5.74 -13.48
CA LEU A 33 -2.84 4.80 -13.92
C LEU A 33 -3.84 4.52 -12.80
N LEU A 34 -3.37 4.20 -11.59
CA LEU A 34 -4.23 3.91 -10.45
C LEU A 34 -5.06 5.13 -10.04
N ALA A 35 -4.47 6.34 -10.04
CA ALA A 35 -5.18 7.58 -9.76
C ALA A 35 -6.29 7.85 -10.81
N ARG A 36 -5.99 7.64 -12.09
CA ARG A 36 -6.98 7.76 -13.17
C ARG A 36 -8.13 6.76 -12.99
N LEU A 37 -7.80 5.48 -12.81
CA LEU A 37 -8.81 4.42 -12.64
C LEU A 37 -9.66 4.64 -11.40
N GLN A 38 -9.10 5.17 -10.31
CA GLN A 38 -9.86 5.53 -9.12
C GLN A 38 -10.93 6.60 -9.42
N HIS A 39 -10.60 7.61 -10.24
CA HIS A 39 -11.55 8.61 -10.70
C HIS A 39 -12.63 8.01 -11.61
N GLU A 40 -12.23 7.22 -12.60
CA GLU A 40 -13.14 6.58 -13.55
C GLU A 40 -14.10 5.60 -12.85
N ALA A 41 -13.60 4.79 -11.90
CA ALA A 41 -14.42 3.87 -11.12
C ALA A 41 -15.48 4.61 -10.32
N LYS A 42 -15.10 5.71 -9.64
CA LYS A 42 -16.04 6.55 -8.92
C LYS A 42 -17.12 7.14 -9.85
N ALA A 43 -16.74 7.61 -11.04
CA ALA A 43 -17.68 8.15 -12.01
C ALA A 43 -18.66 7.09 -12.55
N ALA A 44 -18.24 5.82 -12.58
CA ALA A 44 -19.07 4.68 -13.00
C ALA A 44 -19.91 4.06 -11.87
N GLY A 45 -19.87 4.62 -10.64
CA GLY A 45 -20.59 4.11 -9.48
C GLY A 45 -19.86 3.00 -8.70
N GLY A 46 -18.60 2.72 -9.03
CA GLY A 46 -17.71 1.83 -8.30
C GLY A 46 -16.72 2.60 -7.42
N ALA A 47 -15.66 1.93 -6.97
CA ALA A 47 -14.58 2.55 -6.21
C ALA A 47 -13.25 1.77 -6.35
N ILE A 48 -12.13 2.47 -6.22
CA ILE A 48 -10.82 1.85 -6.01
C ILE A 48 -10.22 2.46 -4.74
N HIS A 49 -9.98 1.62 -3.73
CA HIS A 49 -9.23 1.98 -2.54
C HIS A 49 -7.78 1.56 -2.75
N ILE A 50 -6.90 2.54 -2.86
CA ILE A 50 -5.45 2.32 -2.97
C ILE A 50 -4.88 2.58 -1.59
N LEU A 51 -4.21 1.61 -0.99
CA LEU A 51 -3.60 1.73 0.32
C LEU A 51 -2.12 2.11 0.21
N ASN A 52 -1.57 2.59 1.33
CA ASN A 52 -0.13 2.78 1.48
C ASN A 52 0.47 1.56 2.22
N GLY A 53 1.43 0.90 1.59
CA GLY A 53 2.28 -0.15 2.15
C GLY A 53 3.57 0.40 2.73
N ASN A 54 4.51 -0.48 3.10
CA ASN A 54 5.77 -0.02 3.68
C ASN A 54 6.62 0.72 2.66
N HIS A 55 6.62 0.31 1.39
CA HIS A 55 7.44 0.96 0.36
C HIS A 55 7.03 2.42 0.11
N GLU A 56 5.73 2.74 0.21
CA GLU A 56 5.25 4.13 0.18
C GLU A 56 5.82 4.98 1.32
N PHE A 57 5.84 4.46 2.55
CA PHE A 57 6.40 5.17 3.69
C PHE A 57 7.93 5.20 3.70
N MET A 58 8.61 4.15 3.22
CA MET A 58 10.06 4.11 3.08
C MET A 58 10.55 5.23 2.17
N ASN A 59 9.91 5.40 1.00
CA ASN A 59 10.22 6.48 0.08
C ASN A 59 9.97 7.86 0.70
N ALA A 60 8.90 8.01 1.49
CA ALA A 60 8.67 9.23 2.25
C ALA A 60 9.73 9.50 3.33
N MET A 61 10.22 8.46 3.99
CA MET A 61 11.31 8.58 4.96
C MET A 61 12.70 8.75 4.30
N GLY A 62 12.79 8.66 2.97
CA GLY A 62 14.05 8.69 2.24
C GLY A 62 14.86 7.39 2.35
N ASP A 63 14.26 6.30 2.80
CA ASP A 63 14.85 4.96 2.69
C ASP A 63 14.63 4.45 1.27
N LEU A 64 15.70 4.49 0.47
CA LEU A 64 15.67 4.14 -0.96
C LEU A 64 16.36 2.79 -1.24
N ARG A 65 16.54 1.94 -0.21
CA ARG A 65 17.33 0.70 -0.33
C ARG A 65 16.79 -0.31 -1.34
N TYR A 66 15.49 -0.26 -1.67
CA TYR A 66 14.85 -1.18 -2.63
C TYR A 66 14.56 -0.54 -3.99
N VAL A 67 14.93 0.74 -4.17
CA VAL A 67 14.73 1.46 -5.41
C VAL A 67 15.78 1.01 -6.43
N THR A 68 15.32 0.67 -7.63
CA THR A 68 16.19 0.33 -8.77
C THR A 68 16.87 1.59 -9.34
N PRO A 69 17.95 1.45 -10.13
CA PRO A 69 18.57 2.60 -10.80
C PRO A 69 17.61 3.39 -11.69
N GLY A 70 16.65 2.72 -12.37
CA GLY A 70 15.60 3.39 -13.15
C GLY A 70 14.59 4.09 -12.25
N GLY A 71 14.09 3.41 -11.22
CA GLY A 71 13.19 3.98 -10.22
C GLY A 71 13.73 5.26 -9.54
N LEU A 72 15.05 5.39 -9.35
CA LEU A 72 15.65 6.61 -8.78
C LEU A 72 15.35 7.85 -9.63
N VAL A 73 15.32 7.70 -10.96
CA VAL A 73 15.13 8.79 -11.91
C VAL A 73 13.72 8.85 -12.51
N ASP A 74 12.88 7.85 -12.24
CA ASP A 74 11.54 7.70 -12.84
C ASP A 74 10.66 8.94 -12.64
N PHE A 75 10.80 9.63 -11.51
CA PHE A 75 10.03 10.84 -11.18
C PHE A 75 10.66 12.16 -11.63
N ALA A 76 11.67 12.14 -12.51
CA ALA A 76 12.41 13.35 -12.90
C ALA A 76 11.57 14.37 -13.69
N ASP A 77 10.56 13.92 -14.43
CA ASP A 77 9.63 14.76 -15.19
C ASP A 77 8.22 14.82 -14.56
N ALA A 78 8.06 14.25 -13.37
CA ALA A 78 6.76 14.14 -12.72
C ALA A 78 6.21 15.53 -12.31
N PRO A 79 4.90 15.77 -12.48
CA PRO A 79 4.29 17.07 -12.17
C PRO A 79 4.58 17.55 -10.73
N GLY A 80 5.08 18.78 -10.63
CA GLY A 80 5.38 19.44 -9.35
C GLY A 80 6.72 19.06 -8.71
N VAL A 81 7.46 18.09 -9.25
CA VAL A 81 8.78 17.73 -8.75
C VAL A 81 9.79 18.81 -9.15
N ASP A 82 10.39 19.45 -8.15
CA ASP A 82 11.41 20.48 -8.34
C ASP A 82 12.66 20.16 -7.51
N VAL A 83 13.71 19.68 -8.18
CA VAL A 83 15.02 19.38 -7.57
C VAL A 83 15.80 20.65 -7.19
N ALA A 84 15.42 21.81 -7.72
CA ALA A 84 16.04 23.10 -7.41
C ALA A 84 15.49 23.72 -6.11
N ASP A 85 14.41 23.19 -5.54
CA ASP A 85 13.83 23.68 -4.29
C ASP A 85 14.89 23.76 -3.18
N ARG A 86 15.02 24.95 -2.58
CA ARG A 86 15.99 25.26 -1.52
C ARG A 86 15.76 24.45 -0.24
N ALA A 87 14.53 23.98 0.00
CA ALA A 87 14.26 23.07 1.11
C ALA A 87 15.02 21.73 0.98
N LEU A 88 15.57 21.41 -0.20
CA LEU A 88 16.42 20.23 -0.42
C LEU A 88 17.93 20.53 -0.23
N ASP A 89 18.33 21.78 -0.01
CA ASP A 89 19.73 22.17 0.18
C ASP A 89 20.46 21.29 1.23
N PRO A 90 19.86 20.94 2.38
CA PRO A 90 20.53 20.11 3.39
C PRO A 90 20.85 18.67 2.96
N LEU A 91 20.23 18.19 1.88
CA LEU A 91 20.37 16.85 1.32
C LEU A 91 21.36 16.81 0.15
N ARG A 92 21.67 17.97 -0.44
CA ARG A 92 22.63 18.06 -1.55
C ARG A 92 24.02 17.59 -1.09
N GLY A 93 24.59 16.66 -1.83
CA GLY A 93 25.88 16.03 -1.49
C GLY A 93 25.81 14.89 -0.47
N LYS A 94 24.65 14.67 0.17
CA LYS A 94 24.39 13.49 1.02
C LYS A 94 23.60 12.41 0.30
N VAL A 95 22.74 12.82 -0.63
CA VAL A 95 21.95 11.94 -1.48
C VAL A 95 22.61 11.85 -2.87
N PRO A 96 22.68 10.66 -3.49
CA PRO A 96 23.17 10.52 -4.87
C PRO A 96 22.39 11.43 -5.83
N LYS A 97 23.08 12.05 -6.81
CA LYS A 97 22.44 12.98 -7.76
C LYS A 97 21.20 12.37 -8.45
N GLY A 98 21.29 11.10 -8.83
CA GLY A 98 20.20 10.38 -9.48
C GLY A 98 18.96 10.17 -8.59
N ALA A 99 19.11 10.26 -7.26
CA ALA A 99 18.01 10.09 -6.32
C ALA A 99 17.30 11.41 -5.95
N MET A 100 17.81 12.56 -6.42
CA MET A 100 17.27 13.86 -6.03
C MET A 100 15.84 14.09 -6.55
N SER A 101 15.50 13.60 -7.74
CA SER A 101 14.12 13.65 -8.26
C SER A 101 13.16 12.86 -7.36
N ARG A 102 13.54 11.64 -6.98
CA ARG A 102 12.74 10.80 -6.09
C ARG A 102 12.57 11.41 -4.69
N VAL A 103 13.63 11.97 -4.12
CA VAL A 103 13.56 12.71 -2.85
C VAL A 103 12.66 13.95 -2.97
N ALA A 104 12.76 14.69 -4.08
CA ALA A 104 11.90 15.83 -4.38
C ALA A 104 10.44 15.44 -4.63
N ALA A 105 10.17 14.17 -4.98
CA ALA A 105 8.83 13.63 -5.15
C ALA A 105 8.20 13.16 -3.83
N PHE A 106 8.95 12.44 -2.99
CA PHE A 106 8.36 11.62 -1.93
C PHE A 106 8.60 12.05 -0.49
N LEU A 107 9.59 12.90 -0.17
CA LEU A 107 9.72 13.38 1.22
C LEU A 107 8.40 14.02 1.72
N PRO A 108 8.12 14.00 3.04
CA PRO A 108 6.93 14.62 3.61
C PRO A 108 6.60 15.99 3.04
N GLY A 109 5.36 16.15 2.56
CA GLY A 109 4.85 17.40 2.00
C GLY A 109 5.26 17.68 0.55
N ARG A 110 6.04 16.80 -0.08
CA ARG A 110 6.34 16.83 -1.52
C ARG A 110 5.15 16.37 -2.36
N PRO A 111 5.12 16.64 -3.68
CA PRO A 111 3.94 16.43 -4.52
C PRO A 111 3.41 15.00 -4.43
N TRP A 112 4.26 14.00 -4.62
CA TRP A 112 3.86 12.60 -4.61
C TRP A 112 3.61 12.07 -3.20
N ALA A 113 4.36 12.56 -2.20
CA ALA A 113 4.03 12.30 -0.79
C ALA A 113 2.59 12.73 -0.45
N LYS A 114 2.16 13.91 -0.92
CA LYS A 114 0.79 14.41 -0.74
C LYS A 114 -0.26 13.59 -1.49
N GLU A 115 0.07 13.06 -2.67
CA GLU A 115 -0.80 12.10 -3.36
C GLU A 115 -0.99 10.81 -2.55
N LEU A 116 0.09 10.29 -1.96
CA LEU A 116 0.02 9.18 -1.01
C LEU A 116 -0.77 9.57 0.26
N GLY A 117 -0.65 10.82 0.71
CA GLY A 117 -1.37 11.39 1.86
C GLY A 117 -2.90 11.50 1.67
N LYS A 118 -3.43 11.24 0.46
CA LYS A 118 -4.88 11.11 0.23
C LYS A 118 -5.40 9.70 0.53
N ARG A 119 -4.51 8.73 0.67
CA ARG A 119 -4.80 7.30 0.82
C ARG A 119 -4.81 6.86 2.28
N ASN A 120 -5.50 5.76 2.56
CA ASN A 120 -5.50 5.16 3.90
C ASN A 120 -4.41 4.07 4.00
N THR A 121 -4.02 3.74 5.22
CA THR A 121 -3.18 2.56 5.54
C THR A 121 -4.05 1.33 5.80
N VAL A 122 -5.21 1.52 6.42
CA VAL A 122 -6.20 0.46 6.69
C VAL A 122 -7.57 0.92 6.20
N VAL A 123 -8.33 0.06 5.53
CA VAL A 123 -9.73 0.33 5.18
C VAL A 123 -10.61 -0.85 5.55
N VAL A 124 -11.85 -0.57 5.97
CA VAL A 124 -12.89 -1.59 6.14
C VAL A 124 -13.92 -1.41 5.02
N VAL A 125 -14.21 -2.49 4.30
CA VAL A 125 -15.27 -2.55 3.28
C VAL A 125 -16.17 -3.73 3.61
N GLY A 126 -17.45 -3.45 3.92
CA GLY A 126 -18.35 -4.47 4.43
C GLY A 126 -17.85 -5.04 5.76
N ASP A 127 -17.68 -6.37 5.82
CA ASP A 127 -17.17 -7.10 6.97
C ASP A 127 -15.70 -7.53 6.82
N THR A 128 -14.93 -6.82 6.00
CA THR A 128 -13.53 -7.13 5.69
C THR A 128 -12.62 -5.93 5.93
N ALA A 129 -11.55 -6.13 6.71
CA ALA A 129 -10.45 -5.18 6.82
C ALA A 129 -9.38 -5.47 5.76
N PHE A 130 -8.84 -4.43 5.13
CA PHE A 130 -7.75 -4.50 4.17
C PHE A 130 -6.60 -3.65 4.68
N VAL A 131 -5.39 -4.21 4.61
CA VAL A 131 -4.17 -3.62 5.13
C VAL A 131 -2.97 -4.21 4.38
N HIS A 132 -1.82 -3.55 4.44
CA HIS A 132 -0.62 -4.04 3.77
C HIS A 132 0.02 -5.25 4.47
N GLY A 133 0.43 -5.15 5.75
CA GLY A 133 1.05 -6.25 6.49
C GLY A 133 0.07 -7.01 7.40
N GLY A 134 -0.63 -6.28 8.27
CA GLY A 134 -1.61 -6.88 9.20
C GLY A 134 -1.92 -5.99 10.40
N VAL A 135 -3.18 -5.90 10.82
CA VAL A 135 -3.56 -5.09 11.99
C VAL A 135 -3.57 -5.95 13.24
N LEU A 136 -2.52 -5.86 14.07
CA LEU A 136 -2.51 -6.52 15.38
C LEU A 136 -3.49 -5.86 16.38
N PRO A 137 -3.89 -6.55 17.47
CA PRO A 137 -4.83 -6.01 18.46
C PRO A 137 -4.42 -4.68 19.10
N ALA A 138 -3.12 -4.38 19.13
CA ALA A 138 -2.59 -3.10 19.61
C ALA A 138 -2.95 -1.91 18.71
N TYR A 139 -3.15 -2.15 17.41
CA TYR A 139 -3.46 -1.14 16.39
C TYR A 139 -4.93 -1.16 15.92
N ALA A 140 -5.70 -2.18 16.32
CA ALA A 140 -7.09 -2.36 15.92
C ALA A 140 -8.11 -1.38 16.57
N GLY A 141 -7.73 -0.71 17.68
CA GLY A 141 -8.67 0.07 18.49
C GLY A 141 -9.11 1.42 17.90
N ASP A 142 -8.28 2.07 17.08
CA ASP A 142 -8.63 3.35 16.43
C ASP A 142 -7.89 3.51 15.08
N ILE A 143 -8.39 2.80 14.06
CA ILE A 143 -7.86 2.89 12.70
C ILE A 143 -8.08 4.29 12.08
N THR A 144 -9.03 5.07 12.61
CA THR A 144 -9.30 6.43 12.11
C THR A 144 -8.16 7.37 12.48
N THR A 145 -7.70 7.33 13.72
CA THR A 145 -6.51 8.07 14.17
C THR A 145 -5.26 7.57 13.49
N LEU A 146 -5.10 6.25 13.36
CA LEU A 146 -3.96 5.67 12.63
C LEU A 146 -3.86 6.21 11.21
N ASN A 147 -4.95 6.15 10.43
CA ASN A 147 -4.99 6.68 9.07
C ASN A 147 -4.80 8.19 9.03
N ARG A 148 -5.33 8.95 9.99
CA ARG A 148 -5.13 10.41 10.07
C ARG A 148 -3.66 10.76 10.28
N GLU A 149 -2.99 10.11 11.23
CA GLU A 149 -1.59 10.40 11.55
C GLU A 149 -0.63 9.97 10.45
N ALA A 150 -0.91 8.85 9.78
CA ALA A 150 -0.16 8.38 8.62
C ALA A 150 -0.25 9.39 7.46
N ARG A 151 -1.46 9.88 7.15
CA ARG A 151 -1.67 10.93 6.13
C ARG A 151 -1.01 12.26 6.51
N ALA A 152 -1.11 12.65 7.79
CA ALA A 152 -0.47 13.88 8.28
C ALA A 152 1.06 13.83 8.11
N PHE A 153 1.70 12.69 8.33
CA PHE A 153 3.12 12.52 8.04
C PHE A 153 3.43 12.69 6.54
N LEU A 154 2.70 11.99 5.66
CA LEU A 154 2.88 12.10 4.22
C LEU A 154 2.66 13.52 3.68
N ASN A 155 1.70 14.25 4.26
CA ASN A 155 1.41 15.65 3.92
C ASN A 155 2.44 16.66 4.45
N GLY A 156 3.41 16.23 5.28
CA GLY A 156 4.39 17.12 5.91
C GLY A 156 3.84 17.91 7.10
N GLU A 157 2.69 17.50 7.64
CA GLU A 157 2.08 18.09 8.84
C GLU A 157 2.71 17.54 10.14
N ARG A 158 3.49 16.45 10.02
CA ARG A 158 4.29 15.86 11.10
C ARG A 158 5.73 15.68 10.64
N SER A 159 6.68 15.97 11.53
CA SER A 159 8.11 15.77 11.26
C SER A 159 8.54 14.31 11.37
N GLU A 160 7.93 13.56 12.28
CA GLU A 160 8.25 12.16 12.55
C GLU A 160 7.12 11.23 12.08
N PRO A 161 7.45 10.04 11.54
CA PRO A 161 6.44 9.04 11.21
C PRO A 161 5.69 8.58 12.47
N PRO A 162 4.41 8.19 12.37
CA PRO A 162 3.69 7.60 13.50
C PRO A 162 4.34 6.27 13.91
N LYS A 163 4.27 5.90 15.20
CA LYS A 163 4.78 4.61 15.68
C LYS A 163 4.26 3.43 14.83
N ALA A 164 2.97 3.43 14.51
CA ALA A 164 2.34 2.40 13.71
C ALA A 164 2.98 2.17 12.32
N ILE A 165 3.69 3.16 11.78
CA ILE A 165 4.32 3.08 10.45
C ILE A 165 5.75 2.53 10.52
N VAL A 166 6.43 2.67 11.65
CA VAL A 166 7.84 2.25 11.84
C VAL A 166 8.00 1.03 12.74
N ASP A 167 6.95 0.65 13.46
CA ASP A 167 6.93 -0.55 14.27
C ASP A 167 6.91 -1.81 13.37
N PRO A 168 7.82 -2.79 13.57
CA PRO A 168 7.75 -4.08 12.88
C PRO A 168 6.40 -4.80 13.05
N ASP A 169 5.72 -4.57 14.17
CA ASP A 169 4.39 -5.11 14.47
C ASP A 169 3.26 -4.20 13.94
N GLY A 170 3.62 -3.11 13.27
CA GLY A 170 2.73 -2.12 12.71
C GLY A 170 1.99 -2.59 11.46
N PRO A 171 0.90 -1.91 11.06
CA PRO A 171 0.04 -2.34 9.95
C PRO A 171 0.73 -2.52 8.60
N VAL A 172 1.87 -1.88 8.35
CA VAL A 172 2.58 -1.98 7.07
C VAL A 172 3.78 -2.92 7.11
N TRP A 173 4.11 -3.52 8.26
CA TRP A 173 5.29 -4.39 8.39
C TRP A 173 5.00 -5.77 8.97
N SER A 174 3.93 -5.89 9.76
CA SER A 174 3.61 -7.13 10.44
C SER A 174 3.46 -8.29 9.48
N ARG A 175 4.05 -9.42 9.85
CA ARG A 175 3.98 -10.70 9.11
C ARG A 175 3.28 -11.80 9.90
N HIS A 176 2.79 -11.49 11.10
CA HIS A 176 2.11 -12.45 11.99
C HIS A 176 0.99 -13.24 11.31
N TYR A 177 0.25 -12.62 10.39
CA TYR A 177 -0.87 -13.27 9.72
C TYR A 177 -0.54 -13.79 8.31
N SER A 178 0.72 -13.69 7.89
CA SER A 178 1.13 -13.98 6.51
C SER A 178 2.41 -14.80 6.36
N ASP A 179 3.22 -14.95 7.41
CA ASP A 179 4.43 -15.77 7.39
C ASP A 179 4.21 -17.03 8.25
N GLU A 180 3.62 -18.05 7.63
CA GLU A 180 3.30 -19.34 8.27
C GLU A 180 2.54 -19.21 9.62
N PRO A 181 1.37 -18.54 9.65
CA PRO A 181 0.67 -18.22 10.90
C PRO A 181 0.29 -19.46 11.70
N ASP A 182 0.56 -19.42 13.02
CA ASP A 182 0.25 -20.51 13.94
C ASP A 182 -1.03 -20.26 14.77
N ALA A 183 -1.30 -21.14 15.74
CA ALA A 183 -2.48 -21.02 16.60
C ALA A 183 -2.47 -19.75 17.48
N SER A 184 -1.30 -19.26 17.89
CA SER A 184 -1.14 -18.01 18.63
C SER A 184 -1.43 -16.81 17.73
N ASP A 185 -0.93 -16.83 16.49
CA ASP A 185 -1.24 -15.78 15.51
C ASP A 185 -2.74 -15.74 15.18
N CYS A 186 -3.38 -16.89 15.02
CA CYS A 186 -4.83 -16.94 14.82
C CYS A 186 -5.63 -16.41 16.02
N ALA A 187 -5.15 -16.62 17.25
CA ALA A 187 -5.78 -16.04 18.45
C ALA A 187 -5.58 -14.51 18.54
N LEU A 188 -4.44 -13.98 18.06
CA LEU A 188 -4.23 -12.55 17.90
C LEU A 188 -5.14 -11.96 16.80
N LEU A 189 -5.28 -12.67 15.69
CA LEU A 189 -6.19 -12.28 14.60
C LEU A 189 -7.62 -12.17 15.12
N ASP A 190 -8.12 -13.16 15.86
CA ASP A 190 -9.47 -13.13 16.43
C ASP A 190 -9.72 -11.90 17.31
N GLN A 191 -8.73 -11.53 18.13
CA GLN A 191 -8.81 -10.30 18.95
C GLN A 191 -8.83 -9.03 18.09
N ALA A 192 -8.03 -8.99 17.02
CA ALA A 192 -7.99 -7.84 16.12
C ALA A 192 -9.30 -7.69 15.36
N LEU A 193 -9.84 -8.77 14.79
CA LEU A 193 -11.11 -8.79 14.07
C LEU A 193 -12.27 -8.38 14.98
N ALA A 194 -12.28 -8.85 16.24
CA ALA A 194 -13.29 -8.46 17.23
C ALA A 194 -13.25 -6.96 17.54
N LYS A 195 -12.05 -6.36 17.67
CA LYS A 195 -11.88 -4.91 17.88
C LYS A 195 -12.26 -4.07 16.67
N LEU A 196 -12.00 -4.58 15.47
CA LEU A 196 -12.35 -3.94 14.20
C LEU A 196 -13.83 -4.15 13.82
N GLU A 197 -14.53 -5.03 14.52
CA GLU A 197 -15.92 -5.44 14.25
C GLU A 197 -16.11 -5.99 12.81
N VAL A 198 -15.13 -6.76 12.33
CA VAL A 198 -15.13 -7.39 10.99
C VAL A 198 -14.95 -8.91 11.11
N LYS A 199 -15.23 -9.64 10.04
CA LYS A 199 -15.11 -11.11 10.01
C LYS A 199 -13.77 -11.60 9.48
N ARG A 200 -13.11 -10.79 8.66
CA ARG A 200 -11.93 -11.21 7.91
C ARG A 200 -10.95 -10.06 7.66
N MET A 201 -9.70 -10.41 7.44
CA MET A 201 -8.62 -9.51 7.07
C MET A 201 -7.97 -9.95 5.76
N VAL A 202 -7.63 -8.98 4.90
CA VAL A 202 -6.88 -9.20 3.67
C VAL A 202 -5.56 -8.46 3.78
N VAL A 203 -4.46 -9.17 3.56
CA VAL A 203 -3.08 -8.69 3.75
C VAL A 203 -2.22 -8.96 2.51
N GLY A 204 -1.24 -8.09 2.25
CA GLY A 204 -0.16 -8.31 1.28
C GLY A 204 1.18 -8.53 1.99
N HIS A 205 2.23 -7.82 1.54
CA HIS A 205 3.56 -7.68 2.17
C HIS A 205 4.47 -8.92 2.20
N THR A 206 3.91 -10.08 2.58
CA THR A 206 4.59 -11.36 2.52
C THR A 206 4.25 -12.04 1.22
N VAL A 207 5.28 -12.36 0.44
CA VAL A 207 5.15 -12.86 -0.93
C VAL A 207 4.87 -14.36 -0.93
N HIS A 208 3.75 -14.76 -1.53
CA HIS A 208 3.35 -16.15 -1.76
C HIS A 208 3.34 -16.46 -3.26
N THR A 209 4.46 -16.87 -3.82
CA THR A 209 4.59 -17.09 -5.29
C THR A 209 3.74 -18.25 -5.82
N GLU A 210 3.25 -19.13 -4.95
CA GLU A 210 2.32 -20.21 -5.32
C GLU A 210 0.88 -19.71 -5.55
N GLY A 211 0.58 -18.46 -5.19
CA GLY A 211 -0.74 -17.85 -5.33
C GLY A 211 -1.34 -17.38 -4.00
N ILE A 212 -2.56 -16.87 -4.06
CA ILE A 212 -3.31 -16.37 -2.92
C ILE A 212 -3.58 -17.52 -1.95
N GLN A 213 -3.29 -17.30 -0.66
CA GLN A 213 -3.48 -18.28 0.40
C GLN A 213 -4.46 -17.75 1.45
N SER A 214 -5.03 -18.66 2.24
CA SER A 214 -5.83 -18.32 3.42
C SER A 214 -5.35 -19.10 4.64
N ALA A 215 -5.60 -18.55 5.83
CA ALA A 215 -5.28 -19.19 7.10
C ALA A 215 -6.35 -18.85 8.17
N CYS A 216 -6.22 -19.47 9.34
CA CYS A 216 -7.08 -19.24 10.51
C CYS A 216 -8.58 -19.40 10.19
N ASP A 217 -8.96 -20.53 9.57
CA ASP A 217 -10.33 -20.80 9.13
C ASP A 217 -10.88 -19.73 8.18
N GLU A 218 -10.06 -19.32 7.19
CA GLU A 218 -10.38 -18.29 6.17
C GLU A 218 -10.65 -16.89 6.72
N LYS A 219 -10.24 -16.62 7.96
CA LYS A 219 -10.32 -15.29 8.57
C LYS A 219 -9.21 -14.34 8.09
N VAL A 220 -8.12 -14.86 7.54
CA VAL A 220 -7.11 -14.05 6.85
C VAL A 220 -6.82 -14.59 5.45
N TRP A 221 -6.63 -13.66 4.51
CA TRP A 221 -6.25 -13.92 3.12
C TRP A 221 -5.00 -13.15 2.75
N MET A 222 -3.98 -13.88 2.28
CA MET A 222 -2.68 -13.37 1.88
C MET A 222 -2.66 -13.22 0.36
N VAL A 223 -2.67 -11.97 -0.13
CA VAL A 223 -2.91 -11.64 -1.55
C VAL A 223 -1.68 -11.14 -2.29
N ASP A 224 -0.54 -10.97 -1.62
CA ASP A 224 0.71 -10.67 -2.31
C ASP A 224 1.29 -11.95 -2.92
N VAL A 225 1.03 -12.12 -4.20
CA VAL A 225 1.48 -13.26 -4.99
C VAL A 225 2.82 -13.03 -5.68
N GLY A 226 3.53 -11.94 -5.38
CA GLY A 226 4.80 -11.61 -6.04
C GLY A 226 4.61 -11.24 -7.52
N MET A 227 3.57 -10.48 -7.85
CA MET A 227 3.24 -10.11 -9.23
C MET A 227 4.33 -9.28 -9.93
N ALA A 228 5.16 -8.56 -9.17
CA ALA A 228 6.27 -7.78 -9.73
C ALA A 228 7.25 -8.71 -10.48
N ALA A 229 7.81 -8.23 -11.60
CA ALA A 229 8.79 -8.97 -12.40
C ALA A 229 10.02 -9.42 -11.58
N HIS A 230 10.32 -8.74 -10.48
CA HIS A 230 11.34 -9.13 -9.50
C HIS A 230 11.12 -10.52 -8.88
N TYR A 231 9.86 -10.89 -8.65
CA TYR A 231 9.47 -12.16 -8.02
C TYR A 231 8.97 -13.17 -9.05
N GLY A 232 8.28 -12.71 -10.10
CA GLY A 232 7.80 -13.57 -11.19
C GLY A 232 6.62 -14.47 -10.80
N GLY A 233 5.87 -14.10 -9.75
CA GLY A 233 4.68 -14.81 -9.34
C GLY A 233 3.47 -14.57 -10.26
N PRO A 234 2.36 -15.28 -10.03
CA PRO A 234 1.20 -15.24 -10.90
C PRO A 234 0.45 -13.90 -10.81
N THR A 235 -0.45 -13.65 -11.77
CA THR A 235 -1.46 -12.58 -11.63
C THR A 235 -2.73 -13.20 -11.06
N GLN A 236 -3.11 -12.81 -9.84
CA GLN A 236 -4.33 -13.28 -9.19
C GLN A 236 -5.07 -12.14 -8.49
N VAL A 237 -6.38 -12.31 -8.33
CA VAL A 237 -7.26 -11.36 -7.62
C VAL A 237 -8.19 -12.14 -6.70
N LEU A 238 -8.29 -11.69 -5.45
CA LEU A 238 -9.30 -12.16 -4.50
C LEU A 238 -10.64 -11.48 -4.78
N VAL A 239 -11.70 -12.27 -4.96
CA VAL A 239 -13.07 -11.79 -5.15
C VAL A 239 -13.89 -12.11 -3.91
N ILE A 240 -14.51 -11.09 -3.33
CA ILE A 240 -15.39 -11.21 -2.17
C ILE A 240 -16.80 -10.78 -2.60
N ALA A 241 -17.75 -11.73 -2.56
CA ALA A 241 -19.16 -11.52 -2.88
C ALA A 241 -20.01 -11.90 -1.66
N GLY A 242 -20.14 -10.96 -0.72
CA GLY A 242 -20.80 -11.19 0.56
C GLY A 242 -20.04 -12.21 1.41
N ALA A 243 -20.61 -13.40 1.60
CA ALA A 243 -19.95 -14.47 2.34
C ALA A 243 -18.95 -15.26 1.49
N GLU A 244 -19.15 -15.29 0.17
CA GLU A 244 -18.34 -16.09 -0.76
C GLU A 244 -17.01 -15.40 -1.05
N VAL A 245 -15.93 -16.18 -0.98
CA VAL A 245 -14.58 -15.74 -1.32
C VAL A 245 -14.03 -16.69 -2.38
N SER A 246 -13.48 -16.16 -3.47
CA SER A 246 -12.87 -16.95 -4.54
C SER A 246 -11.65 -16.26 -5.11
N VAL A 247 -10.81 -17.03 -5.80
CA VAL A 247 -9.60 -16.53 -6.47
C VAL A 247 -9.80 -16.58 -7.98
N LEU A 248 -9.57 -15.46 -8.65
CA LEU A 248 -9.45 -15.39 -10.10
C LEU A 248 -7.97 -15.37 -10.47
N ALA A 249 -7.58 -16.28 -11.37
CA ALA A 249 -6.24 -16.31 -11.96
C ALA A 249 -6.27 -15.79 -13.40
N GLY A 250 -5.29 -14.96 -13.74
CA GLY A 250 -5.08 -14.42 -15.09
C GLY A 250 -4.30 -15.34 -16.01
#